data_AF-A0A3Q8UBE9-F1
#
_entry.id   AF-A0A3Q8UBE9-F1
#
_cell.length_a   1.000
_cell.length_b   1.000
_cell.length_c   1.000
_cell.angle_alpha   90.00
_cell.angle_beta   90.00
_cell.angle_gamma   90.00
#
_symmetry.space_group_name_H-M   'P 1'
#
loop_
_entity.id
_entity.type
_entity.pdbx_description
1 polymer ?
#
loop_
_entity_poly.entity_id
_entity_poly.type
_entity_poly.pdbx_seq_one_letter_code
_entity_poly.pdbx_strand_id
1 'polypeptide(L)'
;MDTEDPVEKRDVGALMAEALKRNSVPMELVALVNDTVGTLVSGAYQKPSNIPACLIGVIIGTGFNICYYEENAQKYEYSGKVINMEMGSFNKALPYTIADIEVDWFSNNPGSQKLEKMISGMLLGDIVRRAVIIAFKNCAPSSVWKENTLSSEQVFDIAKDTSEMLEISQTILKSAWNWPKKEESSSILFIKQLCEAVISRSATLLACSLFAIARHLKILEKGVSCAMDGALIAKQPFYRKKVESALNSLAALYGISQTIHLVTADDGSGKGAALLGALNSL
;
A
#
# COMPACT_ATOMS: atom_id res chain seq x y z
N MET A 1 16.15 -23.48 -1.73
CA MET A 1 16.57 -23.23 -0.35
C MET A 1 15.62 -23.97 0.56
N ASP A 2 16.16 -24.74 1.50
CA ASP A 2 15.37 -25.33 2.58
C ASP A 2 15.16 -24.26 3.64
N THR A 3 13.98 -24.26 4.22
CA THR A 3 13.49 -23.29 5.19
C THR A 3 13.35 -24.00 6.53
N GLU A 4 13.75 -23.32 7.61
CA GLU A 4 13.54 -23.81 8.98
C GLU A 4 12.14 -23.48 9.50
N ASP A 5 11.34 -22.75 8.73
CA ASP A 5 9.97 -22.42 9.09
C ASP A 5 9.08 -23.68 9.03
N PRO A 6 8.37 -24.04 10.12
CA PRO A 6 7.58 -25.27 10.18
C PRO A 6 6.30 -25.25 9.31
N VAL A 7 6.01 -24.14 8.63
CA VAL A 7 4.81 -23.88 7.82
C VAL A 7 5.17 -23.61 6.35
N GLU A 8 6.31 -23.01 6.06
CA GLU A 8 6.69 -22.70 4.67
C GLU A 8 6.73 -23.97 3.80
N LYS A 9 6.18 -23.87 2.57
CA LYS A 9 5.93 -24.98 1.62
C LYS A 9 4.90 -26.03 2.07
N ARG A 10 4.19 -25.81 3.17
CA ARG A 10 3.07 -26.66 3.59
C ARG A 10 1.73 -26.07 3.18
N ASP A 11 0.75 -26.95 3.00
CA ASP A 11 -0.64 -26.54 2.80
C ASP A 11 -1.23 -26.02 4.12
N VAL A 12 -1.33 -24.70 4.22
CA VAL A 12 -1.91 -24.01 5.39
C VAL A 12 -3.40 -24.31 5.56
N GLY A 13 -4.11 -24.64 4.49
CA GLY A 13 -5.51 -25.04 4.55
C GLY A 13 -5.68 -26.42 5.19
N ALA A 14 -4.85 -27.39 4.78
CA ALA A 14 -4.81 -28.70 5.42
C ALA A 14 -4.44 -28.61 6.90
N LEU A 15 -3.43 -27.80 7.23
CA LEU A 15 -3.03 -27.51 8.61
C LEU A 15 -4.17 -26.96 9.46
N MET A 16 -4.93 -26.01 8.92
CA MET A 16 -6.10 -25.43 9.59
C MET A 16 -7.20 -26.47 9.76
N ALA A 17 -7.51 -27.25 8.73
CA ALA A 17 -8.53 -28.32 8.80
C ALA A 17 -8.18 -29.39 9.86
N GLU A 18 -6.92 -29.81 9.94
CA GLU A 18 -6.43 -30.71 10.99
C GLU A 18 -6.57 -30.10 12.39
N ALA A 19 -6.29 -28.80 12.54
CA ALA A 19 -6.44 -28.10 13.80
C ALA A 19 -7.92 -27.99 14.23
N LEU A 20 -8.83 -27.68 13.31
CA LEU A 20 -10.27 -27.64 13.57
C LEU A 20 -10.78 -29.01 14.05
N LYS A 21 -10.37 -30.09 13.36
CA LYS A 21 -10.73 -31.46 13.72
C LYS A 21 -10.20 -31.87 15.09
N ARG A 22 -8.92 -31.58 15.38
CA ARG A 22 -8.29 -31.88 16.68
C ARG A 22 -8.99 -31.21 17.86
N ASN A 23 -9.59 -30.04 17.64
CA ASN A 23 -10.28 -29.26 18.67
C ASN A 23 -11.81 -29.44 18.65
N SER A 24 -12.34 -30.36 17.84
CA SER A 24 -13.78 -30.62 17.71
C SER A 24 -14.59 -29.36 17.37
N VAL A 25 -14.02 -28.45 16.58
CA VAL A 25 -14.71 -27.23 16.13
C VAL A 25 -15.62 -27.60 14.95
N PRO A 26 -16.94 -27.36 15.01
CA PRO A 26 -17.88 -27.74 13.95
C PRO A 26 -17.83 -26.73 12.78
N MET A 27 -16.67 -26.60 12.14
CA MET A 27 -16.44 -25.72 11.00
C MET A 27 -15.66 -26.47 9.91
N GLU A 28 -15.97 -26.16 8.66
CA GLU A 28 -15.28 -26.67 7.48
C GLU A 28 -14.54 -25.53 6.79
N LEU A 29 -13.30 -25.79 6.37
CA LEU A 29 -12.55 -24.84 5.56
C LEU A 29 -12.97 -25.00 4.10
N VAL A 30 -13.79 -24.07 3.61
CA VAL A 30 -14.32 -24.09 2.24
C VAL A 30 -13.47 -23.29 1.24
N ALA A 31 -12.70 -22.32 1.72
CA ALA A 31 -11.84 -21.49 0.87
C ALA A 31 -10.66 -20.91 1.67
N LEU A 32 -9.51 -20.80 1.00
CA LEU A 32 -8.36 -20.03 1.44
C LEU A 32 -8.18 -18.86 0.48
N VAL A 33 -8.16 -17.64 1.01
CA VAL A 33 -8.25 -16.42 0.19
C VAL A 33 -7.18 -15.43 0.63
N ASN A 34 -6.49 -14.82 -0.35
CA ASN A 34 -5.63 -13.66 -0.09
C ASN A 34 -6.49 -12.40 0.16
N ASP A 35 -6.07 -11.56 1.08
CA ASP A 35 -6.78 -10.33 1.48
C ASP A 35 -7.16 -9.44 0.28
N THR A 36 -6.27 -9.24 -0.70
CA THR A 36 -6.58 -8.45 -1.91
C THR A 36 -7.71 -9.05 -2.73
N VAL A 37 -7.83 -10.38 -2.80
CA VAL A 37 -8.90 -11.09 -3.51
C VAL A 37 -10.22 -10.91 -2.78
N GLY A 38 -10.22 -11.00 -1.45
CA GLY A 38 -11.37 -10.64 -0.63
C GLY A 38 -11.81 -9.19 -0.87
N THR A 39 -10.86 -8.26 -0.87
CA THR A 39 -11.10 -6.84 -1.18
C THR A 39 -11.70 -6.63 -2.56
N LEU A 40 -11.20 -7.31 -3.60
CA LEU A 40 -11.77 -7.26 -4.95
C LEU A 40 -13.24 -7.69 -4.95
N VAL A 41 -13.55 -8.84 -4.34
CA VAL A 41 -14.91 -9.39 -4.31
C VAL A 41 -15.86 -8.49 -3.51
N SER A 42 -15.42 -8.03 -2.33
CA SER A 42 -16.20 -7.10 -1.51
C SER A 42 -16.51 -5.80 -2.27
N GLY A 43 -15.49 -5.20 -2.91
CA GLY A 43 -15.68 -3.99 -3.70
C GLY A 43 -16.53 -4.23 -4.96
N ALA A 44 -16.41 -5.38 -5.62
CA ALA A 44 -17.25 -5.74 -6.76
C ALA A 44 -18.72 -5.91 -6.37
N TYR A 45 -19.00 -6.41 -5.17
CA TYR A 45 -20.34 -6.54 -4.62
C TYR A 45 -20.93 -5.19 -4.19
N GLN A 46 -20.12 -4.31 -3.58
CA GLN A 46 -20.58 -3.05 -2.99
C GLN A 46 -20.61 -1.88 -3.97
N LYS A 47 -19.89 -1.94 -5.09
CA LYS A 47 -19.78 -0.81 -6.00
C LYS A 47 -21.16 -0.35 -6.51
N PRO A 48 -21.37 0.96 -6.70
CA PRO A 48 -22.54 1.45 -7.41
C PRO A 48 -22.68 0.86 -8.83
N SER A 49 -23.91 0.71 -9.29
CA SER A 49 -24.21 0.21 -10.65
C SER A 49 -23.83 1.21 -11.75
N ASN A 50 -23.71 2.50 -11.43
CA ASN A 50 -23.39 3.57 -12.37
C ASN A 50 -21.88 3.78 -12.61
N ILE A 51 -21.00 2.99 -11.99
CA ILE A 51 -19.55 3.03 -12.23
C ILE A 51 -19.06 1.73 -12.88
N PRO A 52 -17.92 1.76 -13.60
CA PRO A 52 -17.37 0.59 -14.30
C PRO A 52 -17.17 -0.65 -13.42
N ALA A 53 -16.99 -1.81 -14.06
CA ALA A 53 -16.72 -3.07 -13.38
C ALA A 53 -15.53 -2.95 -12.40
N CYS A 54 -15.65 -3.56 -11.22
CA CYS A 54 -14.53 -3.67 -10.28
C CYS A 54 -13.69 -4.88 -10.66
N LEU A 55 -12.47 -4.64 -11.14
CA LEU A 55 -11.60 -5.69 -11.68
C LEU A 55 -10.24 -5.71 -10.98
N ILE A 56 -9.97 -4.79 -10.07
CA ILE A 56 -8.69 -4.65 -9.37
C ILE A 56 -8.96 -4.55 -7.87
N GLY A 57 -8.28 -5.36 -7.06
CA GLY A 57 -8.31 -5.30 -5.60
C GLY A 57 -6.96 -4.85 -5.06
N VAL A 58 -6.95 -3.92 -4.12
CA VAL A 58 -5.74 -3.28 -3.61
C VAL A 58 -5.77 -3.26 -2.09
N ILE A 59 -4.69 -3.73 -1.48
CA ILE A 59 -4.40 -3.53 -0.07
C ILE A 59 -3.26 -2.53 0.03
N ILE A 60 -3.47 -1.44 0.76
CA ILE A 60 -2.46 -0.43 1.04
C ILE A 60 -2.56 0.09 2.48
N GLY A 61 -1.77 -0.52 3.36
CA GLY A 61 -1.73 -0.24 4.79
C GLY A 61 -0.32 -0.45 5.30
N THR A 62 -0.15 -1.36 6.27
CA THR A 62 1.18 -1.79 6.73
C THR A 62 1.98 -2.42 5.59
N GLY A 63 1.32 -3.27 4.79
CA GLY A 63 1.85 -3.84 3.54
C GLY A 63 1.21 -3.21 2.30
N PHE A 64 1.60 -3.72 1.13
CA PHE A 64 1.07 -3.34 -0.16
C PHE A 64 0.98 -4.54 -1.10
N ASN A 65 -0.23 -4.80 -1.61
CA ASN A 65 -0.46 -5.81 -2.62
C ASN A 65 -1.62 -5.44 -3.55
N ILE A 66 -1.65 -6.05 -4.74
CA ILE A 66 -2.70 -5.91 -5.74
C ILE A 66 -3.06 -7.29 -6.31
N CYS A 67 -4.35 -7.53 -6.47
CA CYS A 67 -4.86 -8.57 -7.36
C CYS A 67 -5.71 -7.96 -8.48
N TYR A 68 -5.95 -8.73 -9.54
CA TYR A 68 -6.89 -8.32 -10.59
C TYR A 68 -7.57 -9.53 -11.25
N TYR A 69 -8.71 -9.26 -11.88
CA TYR A 69 -9.41 -10.23 -12.73
C TYR A 69 -8.76 -10.26 -14.12
N GLU A 70 -8.28 -11.43 -14.51
CA GLU A 70 -7.65 -11.73 -15.80
C GLU A 70 -8.48 -12.79 -16.53
N GLU A 71 -9.05 -12.42 -17.69
CA GLU A 71 -9.86 -13.34 -18.47
C GLU A 71 -9.04 -14.53 -18.98
N ASN A 72 -7.75 -14.30 -19.27
CA ASN A 72 -6.83 -15.31 -19.80
C ASN A 72 -5.83 -15.82 -18.75
N ALA A 73 -6.25 -15.98 -17.50
CA ALA A 73 -5.34 -16.25 -16.39
C ALA A 73 -4.61 -17.61 -16.52
N GLN A 74 -5.18 -18.56 -17.28
CA GLN A 74 -4.52 -19.85 -17.55
C GLN A 74 -3.18 -19.70 -18.26
N LYS A 75 -2.95 -18.58 -18.99
CA LYS A 75 -1.65 -18.25 -19.58
C LYS A 75 -0.54 -18.13 -18.52
N TYR A 76 -0.92 -17.82 -17.29
CA TYR A 76 -0.02 -17.68 -16.13
C TYR A 76 -0.15 -18.87 -15.17
N GLU A 77 -0.69 -20.00 -15.64
CA GLU A 77 -0.85 -21.23 -14.84
C GLU A 77 -1.84 -21.10 -13.67
N TYR A 78 -2.75 -20.12 -13.71
CA TYR A 78 -3.85 -20.00 -12.76
C TYR A 78 -5.04 -20.86 -13.20
N SER A 79 -5.67 -21.57 -12.26
CA SER A 79 -6.91 -22.32 -12.47
C SER A 79 -8.16 -21.42 -12.45
N GLY A 80 -8.13 -20.35 -11.64
CA GLY A 80 -9.17 -19.33 -11.57
C GLY A 80 -8.90 -18.14 -12.49
N LYS A 81 -9.73 -17.10 -12.38
CA LYS A 81 -9.59 -15.85 -13.15
C LYS A 81 -9.04 -14.66 -12.36
N VAL A 82 -8.72 -14.83 -11.09
CA VAL A 82 -8.14 -13.76 -10.27
C VAL A 82 -6.67 -14.06 -10.04
N ILE A 83 -5.81 -13.12 -10.42
CA ILE A 83 -4.37 -13.19 -10.22
C ILE A 83 -4.03 -12.33 -9.01
N ASN A 84 -3.59 -12.96 -7.93
CA ASN A 84 -2.86 -12.28 -6.86
C ASN A 84 -1.44 -12.01 -7.35
N MET A 85 -1.05 -10.74 -7.49
CA MET A 85 0.23 -10.38 -8.10
C MET A 85 1.41 -10.45 -7.14
N GLU A 86 1.18 -10.42 -5.83
CA GLU A 86 2.22 -10.16 -4.82
C GLU A 86 3.08 -8.93 -5.22
N MET A 87 2.39 -7.85 -5.60
CA MET A 87 2.95 -6.70 -6.31
C MET A 87 4.06 -5.98 -5.51
N GLY A 88 4.08 -6.16 -4.19
CA GLY A 88 5.14 -5.66 -3.31
C GLY A 88 6.55 -6.08 -3.75
N SER A 89 6.70 -7.25 -4.39
CA SER A 89 7.96 -7.76 -4.90
C SER A 89 8.47 -7.11 -6.19
N PHE A 90 7.67 -6.27 -6.85
CA PHE A 90 8.09 -5.60 -8.08
C PHE A 90 9.37 -4.77 -7.87
N ASN A 91 10.36 -4.94 -8.75
CA ASN A 91 11.71 -4.38 -8.57
C ASN A 91 12.34 -3.80 -9.85
N LYS A 92 11.53 -3.53 -10.88
CA LYS A 92 12.02 -3.05 -12.18
C LYS A 92 11.77 -1.55 -12.33
N ALA A 93 12.81 -0.82 -12.73
CA ALA A 93 12.74 0.62 -13.01
C ALA A 93 12.14 1.47 -11.87
N LEU A 94 12.40 1.09 -10.62
CA LEU A 94 11.97 1.86 -9.46
C LEU A 94 12.93 3.03 -9.18
N PRO A 95 12.40 4.22 -8.83
CA PRO A 95 13.21 5.42 -8.58
C PRO A 95 13.79 5.39 -7.16
N TYR A 96 14.70 4.46 -6.90
CA TYR A 96 15.33 4.34 -5.59
C TYR A 96 16.15 5.57 -5.24
N THR A 97 15.97 6.07 -4.03
CA THR A 97 16.86 7.04 -3.39
C THR A 97 17.85 6.32 -2.47
N ILE A 98 18.85 7.04 -1.98
CA ILE A 98 19.77 6.51 -0.94
C ILE A 98 18.97 6.07 0.30
N ALA A 99 17.94 6.82 0.69
CA ALA A 99 17.08 6.44 1.81
C ALA A 99 16.38 5.09 1.57
N ASP A 100 15.89 4.83 0.35
CA ASP A 100 15.24 3.56 0.01
C ASP A 100 16.22 2.37 0.04
N ILE A 101 17.44 2.58 -0.45
CA ILE A 101 18.50 1.56 -0.43
C ILE A 101 18.82 1.19 1.01
N GLU A 102 18.94 2.19 1.88
CA GLU A 102 19.19 1.96 3.29
C GLU A 102 18.01 1.27 4.01
N VAL A 103 16.76 1.70 3.77
CA VAL A 103 15.58 1.01 4.32
C VAL A 103 15.59 -0.47 3.95
N ASP A 104 15.89 -0.78 2.69
CA ASP A 104 15.97 -2.16 2.23
C ASP A 104 17.12 -2.93 2.89
N TRP A 105 18.31 -2.33 2.96
CA TRP A 105 19.50 -2.97 3.52
C TRP A 105 19.31 -3.37 5.00
N PHE A 106 18.66 -2.53 5.79
CA PHE A 106 18.42 -2.76 7.22
C PHE A 106 17.08 -3.42 7.53
N SER A 107 16.32 -3.83 6.50
CA SER A 107 15.06 -4.57 6.71
C SER A 107 15.28 -6.03 7.05
N ASN A 108 14.23 -6.71 7.53
CA ASN A 108 14.26 -8.16 7.80
C ASN A 108 14.40 -9.02 6.52
N ASN A 109 14.16 -8.43 5.35
CA ASN A 109 14.19 -9.13 4.06
C ASN A 109 14.93 -8.28 2.99
N PRO A 110 16.24 -8.02 3.15
CA PRO A 110 16.99 -7.22 2.19
C PRO A 110 16.93 -7.80 0.78
N GLY A 111 16.76 -6.95 -0.22
CA GLY A 111 16.61 -7.38 -1.62
C GLY A 111 15.18 -7.73 -2.05
N SER A 112 14.27 -7.97 -1.10
CA SER A 112 12.87 -8.39 -1.36
C SER A 112 11.88 -7.25 -1.12
N GLN A 113 10.63 -7.43 -1.57
CA GLN A 113 9.51 -6.49 -1.32
C GLN A 113 9.83 -5.03 -1.70
N LYS A 114 10.57 -4.83 -2.80
CA LYS A 114 11.15 -3.53 -3.14
C LYS A 114 10.12 -2.43 -3.36
N LEU A 115 9.02 -2.73 -4.06
CA LEU A 115 7.95 -1.75 -4.29
C LEU A 115 7.17 -1.47 -3.02
N GLU A 116 6.85 -2.51 -2.25
CA GLU A 116 6.16 -2.38 -0.96
C GLU A 116 6.95 -1.46 -0.03
N LYS A 117 8.28 -1.60 0.04
CA LYS A 117 9.13 -0.73 0.87
C LYS A 117 9.07 0.75 0.51
N MET A 118 8.71 1.07 -0.73
CA MET A 118 8.58 2.45 -1.20
C MET A 118 7.15 3.02 -1.04
N ILE A 119 6.14 2.18 -0.86
CA ILE A 119 4.72 2.58 -0.87
C ILE A 119 4.04 2.39 0.48
N SER A 120 4.38 1.33 1.22
CA SER A 120 3.58 0.92 2.36
C SER A 120 3.71 1.86 3.55
N GLY A 121 2.64 1.95 4.32
CA GLY A 121 2.54 2.77 5.51
C GLY A 121 3.42 2.30 6.65
N MET A 122 4.05 1.12 6.58
CA MET A 122 5.05 0.73 7.58
C MET A 122 6.34 1.54 7.46
N LEU A 123 6.68 2.02 6.25
CA LEU A 123 8.04 2.46 5.94
C LEU A 123 8.17 3.94 5.55
N LEU A 124 7.06 4.65 5.29
CA LEU A 124 7.11 6.08 4.96
C LEU A 124 7.84 6.91 6.04
N GLY A 125 7.61 6.59 7.32
CA GLY A 125 8.30 7.21 8.45
C GLY A 125 9.81 7.02 8.43
N ASP A 126 10.28 5.79 8.19
CA ASP A 126 11.72 5.49 8.16
C ASP A 126 12.41 6.10 6.93
N ILE A 127 11.72 6.14 5.78
CA ILE A 127 12.21 6.81 4.58
C ILE A 127 12.42 8.31 4.85
N VAL A 128 11.44 8.98 5.46
CA VAL A 128 11.57 10.41 5.83
C VAL A 128 12.72 10.58 6.83
N ARG A 129 12.80 9.75 7.87
CA ARG A 129 13.87 9.84 8.89
C ARG A 129 15.26 9.73 8.27
N ARG A 130 15.49 8.76 7.38
CA ARG A 130 16.77 8.59 6.69
C ARG A 130 17.07 9.74 5.74
N ALA A 131 16.06 10.22 5.01
CA ALA A 131 16.24 11.39 4.15
C ALA A 131 16.61 12.66 4.95
N VAL A 132 16.07 12.83 6.17
CA VAL A 132 16.49 13.89 7.10
C VAL A 132 17.94 13.71 7.55
N ILE A 133 18.36 12.49 7.90
CA ILE A 133 19.76 12.19 8.23
C ILE A 133 20.69 12.54 7.06
N ILE A 134 20.32 12.16 5.84
CA ILE A 134 21.11 12.44 4.64
C ILE A 134 21.23 13.95 4.38
N ALA A 135 20.13 14.69 4.55
CA ALA A 135 20.08 16.13 4.30
C ALA A 135 20.85 16.95 5.36
N PHE A 136 20.67 16.62 6.64
CA PHE A 136 21.21 17.41 7.76
C PHE A 136 22.52 16.85 8.33
N LYS A 137 22.84 15.59 8.08
CA LYS A 137 24.06 14.92 8.56
C LYS A 137 24.27 15.15 10.06
N ASN A 138 25.43 15.66 10.46
CA ASN A 138 25.79 15.95 11.84
C ASN A 138 24.99 17.11 12.46
N CYS A 139 24.23 17.87 11.67
CA CYS A 139 23.33 18.91 12.17
C CYS A 139 21.97 18.35 12.64
N ALA A 140 21.63 17.11 12.27
CA ALA A 140 20.43 16.46 12.77
C ALA A 140 20.59 16.11 14.26
N PRO A 141 19.55 16.31 15.10
CA PRO A 141 19.56 15.82 16.47
C PRO A 141 19.88 14.32 16.55
N SER A 142 20.62 13.91 17.59
CA SER A 142 21.00 12.50 17.78
C SER A 142 19.80 11.55 17.86
N SER A 143 18.64 12.04 18.30
CA SER A 143 17.38 11.29 18.34
C SER A 143 16.85 10.86 16.98
N VAL A 144 17.18 11.56 15.88
CA VAL A 144 16.79 11.15 14.51
C VAL A 144 17.45 9.83 14.11
N TRP A 145 18.62 9.52 14.67
CA TRP A 145 19.37 8.30 14.36
C TRP A 145 18.75 7.05 14.96
N LYS A 146 17.83 7.18 15.92
CA LYS A 146 17.07 6.05 16.45
C LYS A 146 15.97 5.63 15.47
N GLU A 147 15.87 4.34 15.23
CA GLU A 147 14.86 3.72 14.37
C GLU A 147 13.44 3.89 14.94
N ASN A 148 12.44 3.79 14.07
CA ASN A 148 11.03 3.82 14.44
C ASN A 148 10.62 5.05 15.27
N THR A 149 11.26 6.21 15.01
CA THR A 149 11.00 7.47 15.73
C THR A 149 9.93 8.34 15.10
N LEU A 150 9.47 8.01 13.89
CA LEU A 150 8.43 8.75 13.19
C LEU A 150 7.43 7.76 12.58
N SER A 151 6.16 7.84 12.98
CA SER A 151 5.10 7.01 12.41
C SER A 151 4.59 7.59 11.09
N SER A 152 3.95 6.77 10.26
CA SER A 152 3.34 7.28 9.02
C SER A 152 2.22 8.28 9.28
N GLU A 153 1.44 8.11 10.35
CA GLU A 153 0.43 9.10 10.75
C GLU A 153 1.07 10.48 11.01
N GLN A 154 2.18 10.51 11.75
CA GLN A 154 2.95 11.72 11.98
C GLN A 154 3.50 12.32 10.68
N VAL A 155 3.95 11.50 9.73
CA VAL A 155 4.37 11.96 8.39
C VAL A 155 3.22 12.66 7.67
N PHE A 156 2.01 12.10 7.72
CA PHE A 156 0.83 12.74 7.14
C PHE A 156 0.50 14.05 7.85
N ASP A 157 0.50 14.08 9.18
CA ASP A 157 0.15 15.28 9.94
C ASP A 157 1.13 16.43 9.70
N ILE A 158 2.44 16.13 9.63
CA ILE A 158 3.46 17.09 9.21
C ILE A 158 3.16 17.59 7.78
N ALA A 159 2.91 16.69 6.83
CA ALA A 159 2.70 17.07 5.43
C ALA A 159 1.44 17.94 5.23
N LYS A 160 0.38 17.70 6.02
CA LYS A 160 -0.90 18.43 5.99
C LYS A 160 -0.89 19.73 6.79
N ASP A 161 0.15 20.02 7.55
CA ASP A 161 0.20 21.19 8.41
C ASP A 161 0.25 22.48 7.57
N THR A 162 -0.88 23.18 7.47
CA THR A 162 -0.99 24.46 6.73
C THR A 162 -0.99 25.67 7.66
N SER A 163 -0.68 25.50 8.94
CA SER A 163 -0.60 26.62 9.87
C SER A 163 0.57 27.55 9.51
N GLU A 164 0.43 28.84 9.81
CA GLU A 164 1.43 29.86 9.47
C GLU A 164 2.78 29.55 10.12
N MET A 165 2.76 29.06 11.37
CA MET A 165 3.97 28.74 12.12
C MET A 165 4.31 27.24 12.12
N LEU A 166 3.56 26.39 11.42
CA LEU A 166 3.78 24.93 11.40
C LEU A 166 3.76 24.30 12.81
N GLU A 167 2.80 24.67 13.68
CA GLU A 167 2.85 24.28 15.10
C GLU A 167 2.70 22.76 15.31
N ILE A 168 1.93 22.08 14.46
CA ILE A 168 1.77 20.62 14.49
C ILE A 168 3.11 19.97 14.15
N SER A 169 3.74 20.40 13.06
CA SER A 169 5.04 19.90 12.61
C SER A 169 6.10 20.14 13.67
N GLN A 170 6.16 21.34 14.25
CA GLN A 170 7.08 21.65 15.34
C GLN A 170 6.87 20.75 16.56
N THR A 171 5.61 20.49 16.93
CA THR A 171 5.28 19.66 18.09
C THR A 171 5.68 18.21 17.88
N ILE A 172 5.36 17.64 16.71
CA ILE A 172 5.73 16.28 16.35
C ILE A 172 7.25 16.13 16.30
N LEU A 173 7.95 17.03 15.62
CA LEU A 173 9.41 16.95 15.45
C LEU A 173 10.17 17.22 16.77
N LYS A 174 9.62 18.07 17.64
CA LYS A 174 10.13 18.25 19.01
C LYS A 174 9.97 16.96 19.81
N SER A 175 8.83 16.29 19.74
CA SER A 175 8.57 15.06 20.48
C SER A 175 9.38 13.87 19.96
N ALA A 176 9.34 13.63 18.64
CA ALA A 176 10.02 12.52 18.00
C ALA A 176 11.54 12.66 18.07
N TRP A 177 12.06 13.86 17.81
CA TRP A 177 13.47 14.07 17.53
C TRP A 177 14.14 15.15 18.37
N ASN A 178 13.49 15.71 19.39
CA ASN A 178 14.00 16.87 20.11
C ASN A 178 14.39 18.02 19.17
N TRP A 179 13.72 18.14 18.01
CA TRP A 179 14.07 19.13 17.02
C TRP A 179 13.93 20.54 17.62
N PRO A 180 14.95 21.42 17.52
CA PRO A 180 14.92 22.72 18.16
C PRO A 180 13.80 23.57 17.52
N LYS A 181 12.99 24.19 18.38
CA LYS A 181 12.05 25.23 17.93
C LYS A 181 12.87 26.47 17.59
N LYS A 182 12.79 26.94 16.35
CA LYS A 182 13.24 28.28 15.94
C LYS A 182 12.10 28.95 15.20
N GLU A 183 11.86 30.22 15.50
CA GLU A 183 10.71 31.01 15.03
C GLU A 183 10.64 31.11 13.49
N GLU A 184 11.76 30.89 12.78
CA GLU A 184 11.84 30.81 11.31
C GLU A 184 12.53 29.52 10.85
N SER A 185 11.94 28.36 11.15
CA SER A 185 12.61 27.09 10.85
C SER A 185 12.42 26.67 9.39
N SER A 186 13.24 27.20 8.49
CA SER A 186 13.46 26.66 7.14
C SER A 186 13.69 25.13 7.16
N SER A 187 14.26 24.60 8.25
CA SER A 187 14.40 23.15 8.47
C SER A 187 13.08 22.42 8.69
N ILE A 188 12.12 23.01 9.42
CA ILE A 188 10.79 22.40 9.65
C ILE A 188 10.01 22.40 8.34
N LEU A 189 10.07 23.51 7.59
CA LEU A 189 9.49 23.59 6.26
C LEU A 189 10.11 22.56 5.30
N PHE A 190 11.43 22.40 5.33
CA PHE A 190 12.12 21.37 4.55
C PHE A 190 11.65 19.96 4.91
N ILE A 191 11.56 19.62 6.20
CA ILE A 191 11.08 18.31 6.66
C ILE A 191 9.63 18.10 6.22
N LYS A 192 8.78 19.13 6.30
CA LYS A 192 7.42 19.09 5.78
C LYS A 192 7.37 18.77 4.29
N GLN A 193 8.16 19.48 3.49
CA GLN A 193 8.25 19.24 2.05
C GLN A 193 8.75 17.83 1.74
N LEU A 194 9.67 17.31 2.56
CA LEU A 194 10.16 15.94 2.44
C LEU A 194 9.07 14.91 2.75
N CYS A 195 8.28 15.11 3.81
CA CYS A 195 7.12 14.27 4.12
C CYS A 195 6.13 14.26 2.94
N GLU A 196 5.82 15.44 2.39
CA GLU A 196 4.93 15.56 1.24
C GLU A 196 5.49 14.88 -0.02
N ALA A 197 6.80 14.98 -0.26
CA ALA A 197 7.47 14.33 -1.39
C ALA A 197 7.42 12.79 -1.28
N VAL A 198 7.69 12.25 -0.09
CA VAL A 198 7.61 10.80 0.18
C VAL A 198 6.18 10.28 -0.01
N ILE A 199 5.19 10.99 0.54
CA ILE A 199 3.76 10.68 0.35
C ILE A 199 3.37 10.74 -1.13
N SER A 200 3.75 11.81 -1.83
CA SER A 200 3.40 11.99 -3.24
C SER A 200 4.03 10.90 -4.10
N ARG A 201 5.30 10.54 -3.85
CA ARG A 201 5.96 9.42 -4.54
C ARG A 201 5.21 8.10 -4.32
N SER A 202 4.86 7.78 -3.07
CA SER A 202 4.07 6.58 -2.75
C SER A 202 2.75 6.54 -3.53
N ALA A 203 2.02 7.65 -3.52
CA ALA A 203 0.76 7.78 -4.25
C ALA A 203 0.94 7.65 -5.78
N THR A 204 2.00 8.22 -6.34
CA THR A 204 2.33 8.10 -7.76
C THR A 204 2.70 6.68 -8.15
N LEU A 205 3.48 5.95 -7.34
CA LEU A 205 3.82 4.56 -7.62
C LEU A 205 2.59 3.64 -7.57
N LEU A 206 1.66 3.89 -6.65
CA LEU A 206 0.36 3.22 -6.66
C LEU A 206 -0.43 3.54 -7.94
N ALA A 207 -0.54 4.82 -8.30
CA ALA A 207 -1.24 5.23 -9.52
C ALA A 207 -0.62 4.60 -10.78
N CYS A 208 0.71 4.55 -10.89
CA CYS A 208 1.41 3.87 -11.97
C CYS A 208 1.08 2.37 -12.02
N SER A 209 0.99 1.71 -10.87
CA SER A 209 0.64 0.28 -10.78
C SER A 209 -0.78 0.03 -11.30
N LEU A 210 -1.77 0.83 -10.84
CA LEU A 210 -3.15 0.73 -11.30
C LEU A 210 -3.29 1.04 -12.80
N PHE A 211 -2.61 2.08 -13.27
CA PHE A 211 -2.61 2.47 -14.67
C PHE A 211 -1.98 1.38 -15.55
N ALA A 212 -0.88 0.76 -15.11
CA ALA A 212 -0.23 -0.33 -15.82
C ALA A 212 -1.15 -1.56 -15.95
N ILE A 213 -1.88 -1.92 -14.90
CA ILE A 213 -2.85 -3.03 -14.92
C ILE A 213 -4.02 -2.69 -15.85
N ALA A 214 -4.60 -1.49 -15.74
CA ALA A 214 -5.69 -1.07 -16.62
C ALA A 214 -5.26 -1.02 -18.11
N ARG A 215 -4.00 -0.66 -18.37
CA ARG A 215 -3.39 -0.72 -19.72
C ARG A 215 -3.21 -2.16 -20.19
N HIS A 216 -2.69 -3.04 -19.33
CA HIS A 216 -2.53 -4.48 -19.61
C HIS A 216 -3.86 -5.13 -19.98
N LEU A 217 -4.92 -4.81 -19.22
CA LEU A 217 -6.29 -5.27 -19.46
C LEU A 217 -6.97 -4.59 -20.66
N LYS A 218 -6.35 -3.56 -21.28
CA LYS A 218 -6.90 -2.78 -22.39
C LYS A 218 -8.27 -2.14 -22.08
N ILE A 219 -8.41 -1.60 -20.87
CA ILE A 219 -9.65 -0.99 -20.36
C ILE A 219 -9.52 0.48 -19.97
N LEU A 220 -8.39 1.13 -20.27
CA LEU A 220 -8.19 2.55 -19.98
C LEU A 220 -9.27 3.47 -20.57
N GLU A 221 -9.83 3.16 -21.74
CA GLU A 221 -10.92 3.98 -22.32
C GLU A 221 -12.31 3.58 -21.81
N LYS A 222 -12.49 2.31 -21.42
CA LYS A 222 -13.77 1.78 -20.91
C LYS A 222 -14.00 2.14 -19.44
N GLY A 223 -12.91 2.40 -18.71
CA GLY A 223 -12.90 2.60 -17.28
C GLY A 223 -12.91 1.31 -16.48
N VAL A 224 -12.45 1.43 -15.24
CA VAL A 224 -12.34 0.32 -14.29
C VAL A 224 -12.45 0.84 -12.87
N SER A 225 -13.09 0.07 -12.00
CA SER A 225 -13.10 0.32 -10.56
C SER A 225 -12.03 -0.52 -9.88
N CYS A 226 -11.33 0.09 -8.91
CA CYS A 226 -10.34 -0.53 -8.05
C CYS A 226 -10.90 -0.55 -6.62
N ALA A 227 -11.14 -1.73 -6.08
CA ALA A 227 -11.47 -1.91 -4.68
C ALA A 227 -10.23 -1.64 -3.83
N MET A 228 -10.32 -0.66 -2.93
CA MET A 228 -9.22 -0.20 -2.10
C MET A 228 -9.54 -0.49 -0.63
N ASP A 229 -8.61 -1.16 0.04
CA ASP A 229 -8.61 -1.36 1.48
C ASP A 229 -7.21 -1.05 2.05
N GLY A 230 -7.14 -0.84 3.36
CA GLY A 230 -5.92 -0.48 4.08
C GLY A 230 -5.90 0.98 4.55
N ALA A 231 -5.17 1.19 5.65
CA ALA A 231 -5.21 2.44 6.42
C ALA A 231 -4.78 3.68 5.62
N LEU A 232 -3.87 3.55 4.64
CA LEU A 232 -3.39 4.72 3.88
C LEU A 232 -4.47 5.30 2.98
N ILE A 233 -5.35 4.49 2.39
CA ILE A 233 -6.48 5.01 1.60
C ILE A 233 -7.69 5.28 2.48
N ALA A 234 -8.02 4.37 3.41
CA ALA A 234 -9.25 4.46 4.20
C ALA A 234 -9.22 5.63 5.20
N LYS A 235 -8.06 5.91 5.83
CA LYS A 235 -7.95 6.90 6.90
C LYS A 235 -7.31 8.22 6.47
N GLN A 236 -6.69 8.30 5.28
CA GLN A 236 -6.01 9.51 4.81
C GLN A 236 -6.61 10.02 3.49
N PRO A 237 -7.67 10.86 3.54
CA PRO A 237 -8.24 11.50 2.33
C PRO A 237 -7.20 12.28 1.51
N PHE A 238 -6.18 12.84 2.17
CA PHE A 238 -5.05 13.49 1.52
C PHE A 238 -4.28 12.54 0.60
N TYR A 239 -4.00 11.31 1.06
CA TYR A 239 -3.33 10.29 0.25
C TYR A 239 -4.16 9.92 -0.98
N ARG A 240 -5.47 9.71 -0.78
CA ARG A 240 -6.40 9.41 -1.87
C ARG A 240 -6.38 10.49 -2.96
N LYS A 241 -6.45 11.78 -2.58
CA LYS A 241 -6.37 12.90 -3.52
C LYS A 241 -5.05 12.92 -4.30
N LYS A 242 -3.92 12.58 -3.66
CA LYS A 242 -2.61 12.46 -4.34
C LYS A 242 -2.62 11.34 -5.38
N VAL A 243 -3.24 10.19 -5.07
CA VAL A 243 -3.37 9.07 -6.03
C VAL A 243 -4.26 9.48 -7.21
N GLU A 244 -5.41 10.09 -6.97
CA GLU A 244 -6.33 10.58 -8.00
C GLU A 244 -5.64 11.63 -8.89
N SER A 245 -4.89 12.56 -8.30
CA SER A 245 -4.09 13.55 -9.04
C SER A 245 -3.00 12.91 -9.90
N ALA A 246 -2.31 11.88 -9.39
CA ALA A 246 -1.32 11.14 -10.16
C ALA A 246 -1.97 10.36 -11.32
N LEU A 247 -3.15 9.76 -11.12
CA LEU A 247 -3.92 9.10 -12.19
C LEU A 247 -4.35 10.08 -13.27
N ASN A 248 -4.80 11.29 -12.89
CA ASN A 248 -5.14 12.36 -13.84
C ASN A 248 -3.91 12.78 -14.67
N SER A 249 -2.75 12.91 -14.02
CA SER A 249 -1.50 13.26 -14.69
C SER A 249 -1.07 12.17 -15.69
N LEU A 250 -1.18 10.89 -15.29
CA LEU A 250 -0.91 9.76 -16.18
C LEU A 250 -1.86 9.72 -17.37
N ALA A 251 -3.15 9.93 -17.16
CA ALA A 251 -4.14 9.99 -18.25
C ALA A 251 -3.81 11.11 -19.24
N ALA A 252 -3.50 12.31 -18.74
CA ALA A 252 -3.10 13.45 -19.56
C ALA A 252 -1.82 13.17 -20.38
N LEU A 253 -0.82 12.51 -19.80
CA LEU A 253 0.41 12.12 -20.52
C LEU A 253 0.14 11.17 -21.69
N TYR A 254 -0.91 10.35 -21.61
CA TYR A 254 -1.34 9.44 -22.67
C TYR A 254 -2.41 10.05 -23.60
N GLY A 255 -2.81 11.30 -23.37
CA GLY A 255 -3.84 11.97 -24.18
C GLY A 255 -5.23 11.36 -24.03
N ILE A 256 -5.52 10.72 -22.89
CA ILE A 256 -6.81 10.07 -22.61
C ILE A 256 -7.49 10.69 -21.39
N SER A 257 -8.80 10.48 -21.26
CA SER A 257 -9.53 10.80 -20.04
C SER A 257 -9.15 9.85 -18.91
N GLN A 258 -9.16 10.35 -17.68
CA GLN A 258 -8.98 9.51 -16.49
C GLN A 258 -10.28 8.74 -16.22
N THR A 259 -10.20 7.41 -16.14
CA THR A 259 -11.35 6.49 -16.03
C THR A 259 -11.17 5.40 -14.95
N ILE A 260 -10.14 5.53 -14.12
CA ILE A 260 -9.83 4.58 -13.04
C ILE A 260 -10.49 5.09 -11.75
N HIS A 261 -11.50 4.37 -11.26
CA HIS A 261 -12.26 4.78 -10.09
C HIS A 261 -11.75 4.05 -8.84
N LEU A 262 -11.38 4.79 -7.81
CA LEU A 262 -11.04 4.19 -6.51
C LEU A 262 -12.34 3.97 -5.72
N VAL A 263 -12.60 2.76 -5.25
CA VAL A 263 -13.80 2.42 -4.48
C VAL A 263 -13.33 1.87 -3.13
N THR A 264 -13.77 2.44 -2.03
CA THR A 264 -13.43 1.89 -0.71
C THR A 264 -14.18 0.57 -0.53
N ALA A 265 -13.47 -0.51 -0.26
CA ALA A 265 -14.07 -1.78 0.12
C ALA A 265 -14.26 -1.79 1.63
N ASP A 266 -15.49 -2.00 2.09
CA ASP A 266 -15.77 -2.20 3.51
C ASP A 266 -15.52 -3.67 3.86
N ASP A 267 -14.59 -3.90 4.79
CA ASP A 267 -14.16 -5.22 5.28
C ASP A 267 -13.87 -6.23 4.16
N GLY A 268 -12.83 -5.95 3.36
CA GLY A 268 -12.45 -6.80 2.23
C GLY A 268 -12.11 -8.24 2.65
N SER A 269 -11.38 -8.38 3.75
CA SER A 269 -10.93 -9.69 4.25
C SER A 269 -12.07 -10.53 4.86
N GLY A 270 -13.00 -9.93 5.60
CA GLY A 270 -14.14 -10.64 6.19
C GLY A 270 -15.25 -10.90 5.20
N LYS A 271 -15.89 -9.83 4.69
CA LYS A 271 -17.04 -9.93 3.77
C LYS A 271 -16.66 -10.60 2.46
N GLY A 272 -15.49 -10.28 1.92
CA GLY A 272 -15.00 -10.89 0.68
C GLY A 272 -14.78 -12.39 0.79
N ALA A 273 -14.16 -12.84 1.90
CA ALA A 273 -13.97 -14.26 2.17
C ALA A 273 -15.31 -14.99 2.37
N ALA A 274 -16.27 -14.37 3.07
CA ALA A 274 -17.61 -14.94 3.25
C ALA A 274 -18.37 -15.10 1.93
N LEU A 275 -18.30 -14.08 1.04
CA LEU A 275 -18.90 -14.15 -0.30
C LEU A 275 -18.28 -15.27 -1.15
N LEU A 276 -16.95 -15.40 -1.10
CA LEU A 276 -16.24 -16.48 -1.80
C LEU A 276 -16.57 -17.86 -1.22
N GLY A 277 -16.68 -17.99 0.10
CA GLY A 277 -17.13 -19.21 0.76
C GLY A 277 -18.53 -19.60 0.29
N ALA A 278 -19.47 -18.66 0.27
CA ALA A 278 -20.82 -18.89 -0.21
C ALA A 278 -20.85 -19.34 -1.68
N LEU A 279 -20.02 -18.76 -2.56
CA LEU A 279 -19.93 -19.15 -3.97
C LEU A 279 -19.32 -20.54 -4.20
N ASN A 280 -18.47 -21.02 -3.28
CA ASN A 280 -17.87 -22.36 -3.36
C ASN A 280 -18.70 -23.45 -2.66
N SER A 281 -19.69 -23.05 -1.85
CA SER A 281 -20.62 -23.95 -1.16
C SER A 281 -21.94 -24.16 -1.89
N LEU A 282 -22.14 -23.54 -3.06
CA LEU A 282 -23.28 -23.73 -3.97
C LEU A 282 -22.99 -24.85 -4.98
#